data_AF-A0A7C7PST5-F1
#
_entry.id   AF-A0A7C7PST5-F1
#
_cell.length_a   1.000
_cell.length_b   1.000
_cell.length_c   1.000
_cell.angle_alpha   90.00
_cell.angle_beta   90.00
_cell.angle_gamma   90.00
#
_symmetry.space_group_name_H-M   'P 1'
#
loop_
_entity.id
_entity.type
_entity.pdbx_description
1 polymer ?
#
loop_
_entity_poly.entity_id
_entity_poly.type
_entity_poly.pdbx_seq_one_letter_code
_entity_poly.pdbx_strand_id
1 'polypeptide(L)'
;MPRVLLLVIDQLPGHWAEGVEVADGMPPVNVWGYHRKGLVPNFSYLMENGIFAFAWNRGECKTPQGMKYLATGRYDVGPVWKSRNGQMY
;
A
#
# COMPACT_ATOMS: atom_id res chain seq x y z
N MET A 1 -0.39 -20.60 -19.67
CA MET A 1 -0.46 -20.40 -18.19
C MET A 1 -0.44 -18.91 -17.90
N PRO A 2 -1.31 -18.39 -17.02
CA PRO A 2 -1.23 -16.99 -16.60
C PRO A 2 0.09 -16.72 -15.87
N ARG A 3 0.67 -15.54 -16.12
CA ARG A 3 1.89 -15.06 -15.46
C ARG A 3 1.53 -13.88 -14.55
N VAL A 4 2.17 -13.79 -13.40
CA VAL A 4 1.93 -12.74 -12.41
C VAL A 4 3.20 -11.91 -12.24
N LEU A 5 3.06 -10.58 -12.28
CA LEU A 5 4.06 -9.63 -11.82
C LEU A 5 3.52 -8.95 -10.56
N LEU A 6 4.21 -9.12 -9.43
CA LEU A 6 3.92 -8.40 -8.20
C LEU A 6 4.98 -7.30 -8.03
N LEU A 7 4.55 -6.04 -8.10
CA LEU A 7 5.40 -4.87 -7.86
C LEU A 7 5.01 -4.23 -6.52
N VAL A 8 5.98 -4.15 -5.60
CA VAL A 8 5.84 -3.40 -4.36
C VAL A 8 6.74 -2.18 -4.44
N ILE A 9 6.15 -1.00 -4.26
CA ILE A 9 6.87 0.27 -4.19
C ILE A 9 6.80 0.72 -2.73
N ASP A 10 7.92 0.60 -2.02
CA ASP A 10 7.97 1.01 -0.61
C ASP A 10 7.76 2.53 -0.51
N GLN A 11 7.02 2.95 0.52
CA GLN A 11 6.68 4.35 0.78
C GLN A 11 6.02 5.06 -0.42
N LEU A 12 5.17 4.38 -1.19
CA LEU A 12 4.38 4.97 -2.27
C LEU A 12 3.15 5.74 -1.73
N PRO A 13 3.06 7.07 -1.94
CA PRO A 13 4.04 8.10 -2.16
C PRO A 13 4.11 8.97 -0.91
N GLY A 14 4.89 8.54 0.08
CA GLY A 14 5.01 9.17 1.39
C GLY A 14 5.79 10.49 1.33
N HIS A 15 5.36 11.44 0.48
CA HIS A 15 5.93 12.77 0.17
C HIS A 15 6.90 12.81 -1.02
N TRP A 16 6.39 12.57 -2.23
CA TRP A 16 7.19 12.49 -3.47
C TRP A 16 7.60 13.83 -4.11
N ALA A 17 6.97 14.94 -3.74
CA ALA A 17 7.21 16.21 -4.41
C ALA A 17 7.03 17.37 -3.44
N GLU A 18 8.04 18.23 -3.37
CA GLU A 18 7.99 19.49 -2.63
C GLU A 18 6.87 20.40 -3.17
N GLY A 19 6.18 21.10 -2.26
CA GLY A 19 5.13 22.06 -2.62
C GLY A 19 3.81 21.45 -3.09
N VAL A 20 3.63 20.12 -3.03
CA VAL A 20 2.34 19.49 -3.32
C VAL A 20 1.55 19.33 -2.03
N GLU A 21 0.36 19.94 -1.98
CA GLU A 21 -0.53 19.90 -0.81
C GLU A 21 -1.96 19.52 -1.17
N VAL A 22 -2.58 18.55 -0.50
CA VAL A 22 -3.99 18.14 -0.74
C VAL A 22 -5.01 18.98 0.01
N ALA A 23 -4.58 19.74 1.00
CA ALA A 23 -5.29 20.78 1.75
C ALA A 23 -4.22 21.74 2.33
N ASP A 24 -4.61 22.92 2.82
CA ASP A 24 -3.67 23.93 3.33
C ASP A 24 -2.67 23.34 4.35
N GLY A 25 -1.38 23.32 3.98
CA GLY A 25 -0.30 22.78 4.81
C GLY A 25 -0.27 21.25 4.94
N MET A 26 -1.09 20.53 4.18
CA MET A 26 -1.20 19.07 4.27
C MET A 26 -0.63 18.40 3.01
N PRO A 27 0.53 17.73 3.08
CA PRO A 27 1.07 16.99 1.94
C PRO A 27 0.20 15.76 1.63
N PRO A 28 0.20 15.26 0.38
CA PRO A 28 -0.46 14.01 0.06
C PRO A 28 0.16 12.87 0.88
N VAL A 29 -0.72 12.06 1.48
CA VAL A 29 -0.35 10.91 2.32
C VAL A 29 -0.31 9.58 1.55
N ASN A 30 -0.90 9.55 0.35
CA ASN A 30 -0.99 8.38 -0.52
C ASN A 30 -1.16 8.78 -2.00
N VAL A 31 -1.12 7.81 -2.91
CA VAL A 31 -1.11 8.03 -4.37
C VAL A 31 -2.43 8.59 -4.87
N TRP A 32 -3.51 8.36 -4.11
CA TRP A 32 -4.81 8.94 -4.37
C TRP A 32 -4.79 10.47 -4.35
N GLY A 33 -4.05 11.09 -3.42
CA GLY A 33 -3.92 12.54 -3.36
C GLY A 33 -3.26 13.13 -4.61
N TYR A 34 -2.20 12.48 -5.11
CA TYR A 34 -1.54 12.87 -6.35
C TYR A 34 -2.40 12.61 -7.59
N HIS A 35 -3.14 11.49 -7.61
CA HIS A 35 -4.07 11.15 -8.69
C HIS A 35 -5.15 12.23 -8.85
N ARG A 36 -5.78 12.65 -7.74
CA ARG A 36 -6.81 13.72 -7.77
C ARG A 36 -6.29 15.07 -8.27
N LYS A 37 -4.97 15.29 -8.25
CA LYS A 37 -4.31 16.48 -8.78
C LYS A 37 -3.77 16.31 -10.20
N GLY A 38 -3.91 15.13 -10.80
CA GLY A 38 -3.38 14.84 -12.14
C GLY A 38 -1.86 14.74 -12.21
N LEU A 39 -1.16 14.49 -11.09
CA LEU A 39 0.31 14.55 -11.02
C LEU A 39 0.99 13.20 -11.29
N VAL A 40 0.22 12.11 -11.40
CA VAL A 40 0.75 10.74 -11.55
C VAL A 40 0.07 10.01 -12.71
N PRO A 41 0.28 10.45 -13.97
CA PRO A 41 -0.51 9.99 -15.13
C PRO A 41 -0.50 8.46 -15.32
N ASN A 42 0.63 7.80 -15.07
CA ASN A 42 0.71 6.33 -15.17
C ASN A 42 -0.09 5.62 -14.06
N PHE A 43 -0.06 6.13 -12.83
CA PHE A 43 -0.89 5.57 -11.76
C PHE A 43 -2.37 5.88 -11.99
N SER A 44 -2.71 7.08 -12.47
CA SER A 44 -4.08 7.43 -12.85
C SER A 44 -4.63 6.46 -13.88
N TYR A 45 -3.87 6.15 -14.94
CA TYR A 45 -4.26 5.17 -15.94
C TYR A 45 -4.55 3.79 -15.32
N LEU A 46 -3.67 3.30 -14.44
CA LEU A 46 -3.85 2.01 -13.76
C LEU A 46 -5.08 1.99 -12.83
N MET A 47 -5.39 3.12 -12.20
CA MET A 47 -6.53 3.26 -11.28
C MET A 47 -7.86 3.34 -12.02
N GLU A 48 -7.90 4.03 -13.15
CA GLU A 48 -9.10 4.22 -13.98
C GLU A 48 -9.42 3.00 -14.86
N ASN A 49 -8.39 2.27 -15.31
CA ASN A 49 -8.53 1.12 -16.22
C ASN A 49 -8.34 -0.23 -15.52
N GLY A 50 -8.16 -0.22 -14.21
CA GLY A 50 -7.90 -1.41 -13.39
C GLY A 50 -8.74 -1.45 -12.12
N ILE A 51 -8.25 -2.18 -11.13
CA ILE A 51 -8.86 -2.25 -9.79
C ILE A 51 -7.98 -1.47 -8.83
N PHE A 52 -8.55 -0.42 -8.24
CA PHE A 52 -7.92 0.34 -7.17
C PHE A 52 -8.64 0.10 -5.84
N ALA A 53 -7.87 -0.10 -4.78
CA ALA A 53 -8.40 -0.27 -3.44
C ALA A 53 -7.47 0.37 -2.41
N PHE A 54 -8.06 0.94 -1.36
CA PHE A 54 -7.31 1.31 -0.17
C PHE A 54 -6.96 0.04 0.63
N ALA A 55 -5.68 -0.15 0.93
CA ALA A 55 -5.20 -1.24 1.76
C ALA A 55 -5.01 -0.76 3.20
N TRP A 56 -5.38 -1.61 4.17
CA TRP A 56 -5.23 -1.33 5.60
C TRP A 56 -4.09 -2.18 6.17
N ASN A 57 -3.05 -1.54 6.69
CA ASN A 57 -1.91 -2.22 7.32
C ASN A 57 -2.12 -2.50 8.83
N ARG A 58 -3.36 -2.45 9.32
CA ARG A 58 -3.69 -2.47 10.77
C ARG A 58 -3.03 -1.36 11.59
N GLY A 59 -2.69 -0.24 10.96
CA GLY A 59 -2.02 0.88 11.62
C GLY A 59 -0.51 0.67 11.82
N GLU A 60 0.06 -0.43 11.34
CA GLU A 60 1.50 -0.70 11.43
C GLU A 60 2.22 -0.32 10.14
N CYS A 61 2.91 0.82 10.14
CA CYS A 61 3.71 1.28 9.00
C CYS A 61 5.15 0.76 9.12
N LYS A 62 5.36 -0.52 8.83
CA LYS A 62 6.70 -1.15 8.81
C LYS A 62 6.82 -2.10 7.63
N THR A 63 7.85 -1.90 6.81
CA THR A 63 8.07 -2.67 5.57
C THR A 63 8.08 -4.19 5.79
N PRO A 64 8.78 -4.75 6.81
CA PRO A 64 8.81 -6.22 7.00
C PRO A 64 7.42 -6.83 7.23
N GLN A 65 6.58 -6.17 8.03
CA GLN A 65 5.20 -6.57 8.30
C GLN A 65 4.35 -6.48 7.03
N GLY A 66 4.45 -5.37 6.29
CA GLY A 66 3.73 -5.19 5.02
C GLY A 66 4.06 -6.29 4.01
N MET A 67 5.36 -6.62 3.86
CA MET A 67 5.80 -7.69 2.97
C MET A 67 5.28 -9.06 3.40
N LYS A 68 5.27 -9.36 4.70
CA LYS A 68 4.65 -10.58 5.23
C LYS A 68 3.17 -10.65 4.86
N TYR A 69 2.43 -9.55 5.03
CA TYR A 69 0.99 -9.52 4.79
C TYR A 69 0.68 -9.79 3.32
N LEU A 70 1.46 -9.20 2.41
CA LEU A 70 1.34 -9.43 0.96
C LEU A 70 1.71 -10.87 0.56
N ALA A 71 2.76 -11.44 1.15
CA ALA A 71 3.22 -12.78 0.81
C ALA A 71 2.33 -13.89 1.37
N THR A 72 1.67 -13.65 2.51
CA THR A 72 0.95 -14.70 3.26
C THR A 72 -0.56 -14.49 3.36
N GLY A 73 -1.06 -13.30 3.02
CA GLY A 73 -2.46 -12.91 3.22
C GLY A 73 -2.87 -12.83 4.69
N ARG A 74 -1.93 -12.66 5.62
CA ARG A 74 -2.19 -12.68 7.08
C ARG A 74 -1.45 -11.58 7.83
N TYR A 75 -2.16 -10.96 8.76
CA TYR A 75 -1.60 -9.98 9.70
C TYR A 75 -0.81 -10.63 10.85
N ASP A 76 -0.03 -9.81 11.57
CA ASP A 76 0.58 -10.23 12.82
C ASP A 76 -0.48 -10.42 13.91
N VAL A 77 -0.47 -11.61 14.52
CA VAL A 77 -1.34 -12.03 15.63
C VAL A 77 -0.50 -12.72 16.69
N GLY A 78 0.20 -11.94 17.52
CA GLY A 78 0.93 -12.44 18.71
C GLY A 78 2.29 -13.10 18.44
N PRO A 79 2.95 -13.63 19.49
CA PRO A 79 4.42 -13.78 19.58
C PRO A 79 5.04 -14.85 18.67
N VAL A 80 4.26 -15.48 17.80
CA VAL A 80 4.70 -16.48 16.83
C VAL A 80 3.66 -16.57 15.73
N TRP A 81 4.11 -16.99 14.54
CA TRP A 81 3.33 -17.29 13.34
C TRP A 81 2.18 -18.27 13.60
N LYS A 82 1.11 -17.81 14.24
CA LYS A 82 -0.04 -18.65 14.57
C LYS A 82 -1.15 -18.41 13.57
N SER A 83 -1.66 -19.50 12.99
CA SER A 83 -2.94 -19.46 12.28
C SER A 83 -4.07 -19.08 13.27
N ARG A 84 -5.25 -18.72 12.75
CA ARG A 84 -6.46 -18.45 13.57
C ARG A 84 -6.82 -19.61 14.52
N ASN A 85 -6.27 -20.82 14.27
CA ASN A 85 -6.51 -22.04 15.02
C ASN A 85 -5.30 -22.44 15.91
N GLY A 86 -4.30 -21.56 16.05
CA GLY A 86 -3.16 -21.79 16.94
C GLY A 86 -2.09 -22.75 16.41
N GLN A 87 -2.20 -23.27 15.17
CA GLN A 87 -1.10 -24.02 14.56
C GLN A 87 0.11 -23.11 14.38
N MET A 88 1.24 -23.55 14.93
CA MET A 88 2.56 -22.98 14.69
C MET A 88 3.09 -23.49 13.35
N TYR A 89 3.68 -22.60 12.57
CA TYR A 89 4.60 -22.94 11.49
C TYR A 89 6.01 -22.63 11.93
#